data_AF-A0A7C3DAQ1-F1
#
_entry.id   AF-A0A7C3DAQ1-F1
#
_cell.length_a   1.000
_cell.length_b   1.000
_cell.length_c   1.000
_cell.angle_alpha   90.00
_cell.angle_beta   90.00
_cell.angle_gamma   90.00
#
_symmetry.space_group_name_H-M   'P 1'
#
loop_
_entity.id
_entity.type
_entity.pdbx_description
1 polymer ?
#
loop_
_entity_poly.entity_id
_entity_poly.type
_entity_poly.pdbx_seq_one_letter_code
_entity_poly.pdbx_strand_id
1 'polypeptide(L)'
;LAGHDGWFTEHYGGVDCDGRAVQADGRKKPWQVHNTRKLDAIRDEIERLNLDEIEKAVALTALILALDEVDNTLGHFVSYLKKWSTRSYKTMKLKIPDLFINTRDNVVIKDDIFRASQNVQADFAYFDPPYGSNNEKMPPSRVRYASYYHVWTTIIKNDKPPLFGKVMRRQDTSDVVAASVFEEFRKDEDGQFIAVKAIDKLIAGANAHYVALSYSSGGRATAEQLNDVLTKHGKLIKTIEMDYKRNVMADMKWTHQWLQDAQEPNKEFIFLIEK
;
A
#
# COMPACT_ATOMS: atom_id res chain seq x y z
N LEU A 1 -15.70 -18.48 15.88
CA LEU A 1 -15.62 -19.53 14.84
C LEU A 1 -14.46 -20.46 15.16
N ALA A 2 -14.67 -21.77 15.04
CA ALA A 2 -13.57 -22.72 15.01
C ALA A 2 -12.81 -22.54 13.68
N GLY A 3 -11.49 -22.36 13.72
CA GLY A 3 -10.68 -22.19 12.52
C GLY A 3 -10.37 -23.53 11.85
N HIS A 4 -10.30 -23.54 10.53
CA HIS A 4 -9.90 -24.71 9.73
C HIS A 4 -8.76 -24.34 8.79
N ASP A 5 -8.04 -25.35 8.31
CA ASP A 5 -7.00 -25.14 7.32
C ASP A 5 -7.66 -24.86 5.96
N GLY A 6 -7.20 -23.81 5.29
CA GLY A 6 -7.63 -23.44 3.95
C GLY A 6 -6.47 -22.81 3.18
N TRP A 7 -6.81 -22.07 2.11
CA TRP A 7 -5.83 -21.51 1.18
C TRP A 7 -4.89 -20.50 1.86
N PHE A 8 -5.40 -19.67 2.77
CA PHE A 8 -4.57 -18.71 3.49
C PHE A 8 -3.63 -19.41 4.49
N THR A 9 -4.12 -20.45 5.16
CA THR A 9 -3.30 -21.25 6.08
C THR A 9 -2.17 -21.96 5.35
N GLU A 10 -2.44 -22.56 4.19
CA GLU A 10 -1.42 -23.22 3.37
C GLU A 10 -0.30 -22.25 2.94
N HIS A 11 -0.68 -21.09 2.39
CA HIS A 11 0.30 -20.20 1.75
C HIS A 11 0.92 -19.16 2.70
N TYR A 12 0.19 -18.72 3.73
CA TYR A 12 0.62 -17.64 4.62
C TYR A 12 0.67 -18.01 6.10
N GLY A 13 0.21 -19.21 6.49
CA GLY A 13 0.33 -19.73 7.85
C GLY A 13 1.71 -20.32 8.14
N GLY A 14 2.24 -20.06 9.32
CA GLY A 14 3.48 -20.65 9.82
C GLY A 14 3.36 -21.17 11.24
N VAL A 15 4.13 -22.21 11.56
CA VAL A 15 4.29 -22.68 12.94
C VAL A 15 5.47 -21.96 13.60
N ASP A 16 5.46 -21.92 14.93
CA ASP A 16 6.58 -21.40 15.70
C ASP A 16 7.70 -22.46 15.82
N CYS A 17 8.87 -22.12 15.29
CA CYS A 17 10.06 -22.97 15.29
C CYS A 17 11.15 -22.32 16.16
N ASP A 18 10.97 -22.36 17.48
CA ASP A 18 11.87 -21.73 18.47
C ASP A 18 11.95 -20.20 18.28
N GLY A 19 10.78 -19.55 18.29
CA GLY A 19 10.62 -18.11 18.09
C GLY A 19 10.80 -17.64 16.64
N ARG A 20 10.96 -18.56 15.68
CA ARG A 20 11.25 -18.24 14.27
C ARG A 20 10.03 -18.46 13.37
N ALA A 21 9.83 -17.51 12.45
CA ALA A 21 8.81 -17.54 11.42
C ALA A 21 9.26 -18.29 10.14
N VAL A 22 10.50 -18.77 10.11
CA VAL A 22 11.07 -19.53 8.99
C VAL A 22 10.59 -20.98 9.08
N GLN A 23 9.93 -21.46 8.04
CA GLN A 23 9.38 -22.79 7.93
C GLN A 23 10.40 -23.78 7.34
N ALA A 24 10.06 -25.07 7.31
CA ALA A 24 10.95 -26.13 6.79
C ALA A 24 11.35 -25.92 5.32
N ASP A 25 10.50 -25.25 4.52
CA ASP A 25 10.80 -24.87 3.12
C ASP A 25 11.71 -23.63 3.01
N GLY A 26 12.20 -23.10 4.13
CA GLY A 26 13.03 -21.90 4.21
C GLY A 26 12.28 -20.59 4.01
N ARG A 27 10.96 -20.62 3.79
CA ARG A 27 10.14 -19.41 3.63
C ARG A 27 9.73 -18.86 4.98
N LYS A 28 9.60 -17.53 5.04
CA LYS A 28 9.04 -16.84 6.19
C LYS A 28 7.54 -16.72 6.02
N LYS A 29 6.80 -16.70 7.12
CA LYS A 29 5.34 -16.54 7.10
C LYS A 29 4.92 -15.24 7.81
N PRO A 30 3.93 -14.52 7.28
CA PRO A 30 3.44 -13.28 7.89
C PRO A 30 2.57 -13.52 9.12
N TRP A 31 1.96 -14.70 9.28
CA TRP A 31 1.08 -14.99 10.40
C TRP A 31 1.30 -16.39 10.95
N GLN A 32 1.06 -16.56 12.24
CA GLN A 32 1.00 -17.87 12.86
C GLN A 32 -0.26 -18.63 12.44
N VAL A 33 -0.13 -19.95 12.34
CA VAL A 33 -1.14 -20.85 11.76
C VAL A 33 -2.51 -20.72 12.42
N HIS A 34 -2.59 -20.45 13.73
CA HIS A 34 -3.87 -20.30 14.43
C HIS A 34 -4.65 -19.07 13.97
N ASN A 35 -3.98 -18.01 13.52
CA ASN A 35 -4.63 -16.82 12.97
C ASN A 35 -5.05 -17.04 11.52
N THR A 36 -4.24 -17.71 10.70
CA THR A 36 -4.65 -18.01 9.31
C THR A 36 -5.80 -19.00 9.23
N ARG A 37 -5.91 -19.96 10.16
CA ARG A 37 -7.07 -20.87 10.23
C ARG A 37 -8.37 -20.13 10.55
N LYS A 38 -8.27 -19.07 11.34
CA LYS A 38 -9.41 -18.18 11.61
C LYS A 38 -9.72 -17.32 10.40
N LEU A 39 -8.71 -16.80 9.71
CA LEU A 39 -8.89 -16.07 8.45
C LEU A 39 -9.66 -16.91 7.43
N ASP A 40 -9.24 -18.15 7.16
CA ASP A 40 -9.96 -19.05 6.25
C ASP A 40 -11.44 -19.21 6.67
N ALA A 41 -11.69 -19.57 7.94
CA ALA A 41 -13.05 -19.73 8.46
C ALA A 41 -13.90 -18.46 8.42
N ILE A 42 -13.32 -17.29 8.70
CA ILE A 42 -14.02 -16.01 8.67
C ILE A 42 -14.34 -15.61 7.23
N ARG A 43 -13.45 -15.88 6.26
CA ARG A 43 -13.76 -15.56 4.87
C ARG A 43 -14.89 -16.41 4.34
N ASP A 44 -14.88 -17.71 4.62
CA ASP A 44 -15.98 -18.61 4.24
C ASP A 44 -17.30 -18.17 4.89
N GLU A 45 -17.26 -17.76 6.17
CA GLU A 45 -18.44 -17.27 6.87
C GLU A 45 -19.00 -15.97 6.27
N ILE A 46 -18.15 -15.00 5.91
CA ILE A 46 -18.60 -13.75 5.28
C ILE A 46 -19.32 -14.04 3.95
N GLU A 47 -18.86 -15.01 3.15
CA GLU A 47 -19.56 -15.40 1.92
C GLU A 47 -20.88 -16.14 2.22
N ARG A 48 -20.91 -16.97 3.28
CA ARG A 48 -22.12 -17.68 3.71
C ARG A 48 -23.23 -16.74 4.19
N LEU A 49 -22.87 -15.65 4.85
CA LEU A 49 -23.82 -14.68 5.39
C LEU A 49 -24.58 -13.90 4.31
N ASN A 50 -24.07 -13.88 3.07
CA ASN A 50 -24.68 -13.15 1.94
C ASN A 50 -25.04 -11.70 2.30
N LEU A 51 -24.09 -11.02 2.95
CA LEU A 51 -24.20 -9.62 3.36
C LEU A 51 -24.34 -8.71 2.14
N ASP A 52 -25.00 -7.56 2.32
CA ASP A 52 -24.96 -6.51 1.31
C ASP A 52 -23.55 -5.91 1.15
N GLU A 53 -23.36 -5.07 0.13
CA GLU A 53 -22.05 -4.49 -0.18
C GLU A 53 -21.43 -3.72 1.01
N ILE A 54 -22.23 -2.96 1.74
CA ILE A 54 -21.77 -2.10 2.84
C ILE A 54 -21.42 -2.95 4.05
N GLU A 55 -22.31 -3.86 4.45
CA GLU A 55 -22.09 -4.78 5.56
C GLU A 55 -20.88 -5.69 5.29
N LYS A 56 -20.72 -6.17 4.05
CA LYS A 56 -19.56 -6.94 3.62
C LYS A 56 -18.28 -6.10 3.70
N ALA A 57 -18.33 -4.84 3.27
CA ALA A 57 -17.18 -3.93 3.40
C ALA A 57 -16.78 -3.71 4.86
N VAL A 58 -17.74 -3.55 5.77
CA VAL A 58 -17.49 -3.42 7.22
C VAL A 58 -16.85 -4.69 7.77
N ALA A 59 -17.39 -5.87 7.45
CA ALA A 59 -16.86 -7.15 7.90
C ALA A 59 -15.44 -7.41 7.37
N LEU A 60 -15.17 -7.09 6.11
CA LEU A 60 -13.85 -7.19 5.49
C LEU A 60 -12.84 -6.20 6.10
N THR A 61 -13.28 -4.99 6.41
CA THR A 61 -12.46 -3.98 7.10
C THR A 61 -12.09 -4.46 8.51
N ALA A 62 -13.06 -4.98 9.26
CA ALA A 62 -12.83 -5.58 10.58
C ALA A 62 -11.81 -6.72 10.52
N LEU A 63 -11.86 -7.53 9.46
CA LEU A 63 -10.93 -8.64 9.25
C LEU A 63 -9.50 -8.15 8.95
N ILE A 64 -9.33 -7.15 8.08
CA ILE A 64 -8.02 -6.55 7.80
C ILE A 64 -7.39 -6.00 9.07
N LEU A 65 -8.14 -5.19 9.84
CA LEU A 65 -7.66 -4.60 11.09
C LEU A 65 -7.25 -5.68 12.10
N ALA A 66 -8.06 -6.75 12.23
CA ALA A 66 -7.75 -7.85 13.14
C ALA A 66 -6.49 -8.62 12.75
N LEU A 67 -6.18 -8.72 11.45
CA LEU A 67 -4.97 -9.38 10.95
C LEU A 67 -3.72 -8.52 11.09
N ASP A 68 -3.83 -7.21 10.86
CA ASP A 68 -2.74 -6.26 11.04
C ASP A 68 -2.25 -6.22 12.50
N GLU A 69 -3.18 -6.33 13.46
CA GLU A 69 -2.88 -6.43 14.89
C GLU A 69 -2.02 -7.65 15.28
N VAL A 70 -1.93 -8.68 14.41
CA VAL A 70 -1.24 -9.95 14.69
C VAL A 70 -0.24 -10.37 13.63
N ASP A 71 0.17 -9.47 12.74
CA ASP A 71 1.11 -9.80 11.68
C ASP A 71 2.58 -9.87 12.17
N ASN A 72 3.42 -10.40 11.28
CA ASN A 72 4.87 -10.46 11.43
C ASN A 72 5.60 -9.75 10.28
N THR A 73 5.16 -8.52 9.98
CA THR A 73 5.71 -7.70 8.90
C THR A 73 6.31 -6.39 9.41
N LEU A 74 6.88 -5.59 8.50
CA LEU A 74 7.34 -4.21 8.75
C LEU A 74 6.33 -3.18 8.20
N GLY A 75 5.06 -3.57 8.04
CA GLY A 75 4.00 -2.73 7.47
C GLY A 75 3.72 -2.98 5.98
N HIS A 76 4.27 -4.05 5.39
CA HIS A 76 3.99 -4.45 4.02
C HIS A 76 4.21 -5.95 3.77
N PHE A 77 3.62 -6.51 2.71
CA PHE A 77 3.63 -7.97 2.46
C PHE A 77 4.66 -8.46 1.45
N VAL A 78 5.73 -7.69 1.24
CA VAL A 78 6.81 -8.02 0.29
C VAL A 78 8.05 -8.58 0.98
N SER A 79 8.07 -8.54 2.32
CA SER A 79 9.08 -9.14 3.18
C SER A 79 8.52 -9.34 4.58
N TYR A 80 8.92 -10.43 5.24
CA TYR A 80 8.49 -10.80 6.58
C TYR A 80 9.69 -10.89 7.54
N LEU A 81 9.43 -10.73 8.84
CA LEU A 81 10.45 -10.85 9.87
C LEU A 81 10.90 -12.31 10.03
N LYS A 82 12.19 -12.53 10.37
CA LYS A 82 12.73 -13.89 10.59
C LYS A 82 12.24 -14.49 11.91
N LYS A 83 12.12 -13.65 12.94
CA LYS A 83 11.58 -14.00 14.25
C LYS A 83 10.13 -13.54 14.33
N TRP A 84 9.31 -14.26 15.06
CA TRP A 84 7.94 -13.84 15.33
C TRP A 84 7.93 -12.58 16.19
N SER A 85 7.14 -11.59 15.80
CA SER A 85 6.83 -10.43 16.63
C SER A 85 6.01 -10.85 17.84
N THR A 86 6.13 -10.14 18.97
CA THR A 86 5.30 -10.41 20.16
C THR A 86 3.81 -10.35 19.85
N ARG A 87 3.39 -9.47 18.92
CA ARG A 87 2.00 -9.35 18.50
C ARG A 87 1.48 -10.58 17.74
N SER A 88 2.35 -11.30 17.02
CA SER A 88 1.94 -12.46 16.21
C SER A 88 1.44 -13.66 17.01
N TYR A 89 1.83 -13.76 18.28
CA TYR A 89 1.34 -14.79 19.20
C TYR A 89 -0.08 -14.51 19.71
N LYS A 90 -0.57 -13.27 19.56
CA LYS A 90 -1.94 -12.95 19.91
C LYS A 90 -2.89 -13.66 18.95
N THR A 91 -4.09 -13.91 19.45
CA THR A 91 -5.19 -14.40 18.62
C THR A 91 -5.93 -13.20 18.04
N MET A 92 -6.10 -13.16 16.72
CA MET A 92 -6.87 -12.12 16.03
C MET A 92 -8.30 -12.05 16.58
N LYS A 93 -8.83 -10.82 16.67
CA LYS A 93 -10.19 -10.53 17.12
C LYS A 93 -10.78 -9.46 16.22
N LEU A 94 -11.90 -9.77 15.58
CA LEU A 94 -12.66 -8.76 14.84
C LEU A 94 -13.26 -7.76 15.83
N LYS A 95 -13.17 -6.49 15.46
CA LYS A 95 -13.83 -5.38 16.12
C LYS A 95 -14.61 -4.62 15.05
N ILE A 96 -15.75 -4.06 15.43
CA ILE A 96 -16.44 -3.12 14.55
C ILE A 96 -15.47 -1.94 14.33
N PRO A 97 -15.12 -1.61 13.07
CA PRO A 97 -14.30 -0.44 12.78
C PRO A 97 -14.99 0.83 13.30
N ASP A 98 -14.25 1.91 13.51
CA ASP A 98 -14.87 3.19 13.88
C ASP A 98 -15.80 3.65 12.75
N LEU A 99 -17.11 3.68 13.04
CA LEU A 99 -18.14 4.11 12.11
C LEU A 99 -18.62 5.52 12.50
N PHE A 100 -18.88 6.34 11.50
CA PHE A 100 -19.56 7.61 11.67
C PHE A 100 -20.80 7.66 10.78
N ILE A 101 -21.82 8.39 11.22
CA ILE A 101 -23.04 8.57 10.42
C ILE A 101 -22.72 9.61 9.35
N ASN A 102 -22.78 9.18 8.09
CA ASN A 102 -22.77 10.09 6.96
C ASN A 102 -24.20 10.28 6.44
N THR A 103 -24.65 11.53 6.35
CA THR A 103 -25.97 11.89 5.80
C THR A 103 -25.90 12.36 4.34
N ARG A 104 -24.75 12.19 3.69
CA ARG A 104 -24.50 12.56 2.30
C ARG A 104 -24.29 11.31 1.45
N ASP A 105 -24.59 11.44 0.17
CA ASP A 105 -24.30 10.42 -0.81
C ASP A 105 -22.79 10.28 -1.01
N ASN A 106 -22.31 9.05 -1.13
CA ASN A 106 -20.92 8.74 -1.43
C ASN A 106 -20.87 7.89 -2.69
N VAL A 107 -19.89 8.18 -3.54
CA VAL A 107 -19.67 7.43 -4.76
C VAL A 107 -18.25 6.87 -4.71
N VAL A 108 -18.14 5.55 -4.88
CA VAL A 108 -16.86 4.85 -5.00
C VAL A 108 -16.66 4.47 -6.45
N ILE A 109 -15.56 4.93 -7.06
CA ILE A 109 -15.26 4.67 -8.47
C ILE A 109 -13.98 3.85 -8.56
N LYS A 110 -14.04 2.74 -9.29
CA LYS A 110 -12.88 1.92 -9.64
C LYS A 110 -12.66 1.98 -11.15
N ASP A 111 -11.80 2.88 -11.59
CA ASP A 111 -11.44 3.07 -13.00
C ASP A 111 -10.01 3.65 -13.13
N ASP A 112 -9.53 3.80 -14.35
CA ASP A 112 -8.36 4.62 -14.67
C ASP A 112 -8.61 6.06 -14.22
N ILE A 113 -7.69 6.60 -13.43
CA ILE A 113 -7.85 7.92 -12.80
C ILE A 113 -8.04 9.04 -13.82
N PHE A 114 -7.42 8.95 -15.01
CA PHE A 114 -7.54 9.97 -16.05
C PHE A 114 -8.92 9.94 -16.74
N ARG A 115 -9.66 8.85 -16.61
CA ARG A 115 -11.06 8.74 -17.06
C ARG A 115 -12.01 9.11 -15.93
N ALA A 116 -11.75 8.61 -14.72
CA ALA A 116 -12.57 8.88 -13.54
C ALA A 116 -12.63 10.38 -13.23
N SER A 117 -11.50 11.08 -13.29
CA SER A 117 -11.42 12.51 -12.94
C SER A 117 -12.26 13.40 -13.87
N GLN A 118 -12.55 12.96 -15.10
CA GLN A 118 -13.37 13.71 -16.06
C GLN A 118 -14.86 13.69 -15.70
N ASN A 119 -15.29 12.69 -14.92
CA ASN A 119 -16.69 12.49 -14.55
C ASN A 119 -16.99 12.91 -13.11
N VAL A 120 -15.99 13.44 -12.40
CA VAL A 120 -16.12 13.88 -11.00
C VAL A 120 -15.94 15.39 -10.95
N GLN A 121 -16.94 16.10 -10.43
CA GLN A 121 -16.85 17.51 -10.08
C GLN A 121 -16.82 17.65 -8.56
N ALA A 122 -15.87 18.41 -8.03
CA ALA A 122 -15.72 18.63 -6.60
C ALA A 122 -15.21 20.04 -6.29
N ASP A 123 -15.46 20.55 -5.10
CA ASP A 123 -14.82 21.79 -4.65
C ASP A 123 -13.33 21.58 -4.34
N PHE A 124 -12.98 20.36 -3.89
CA PHE A 124 -11.64 19.98 -3.45
C PHE A 124 -11.31 18.56 -3.89
N ALA A 125 -10.13 18.36 -4.49
CA ALA A 125 -9.59 17.05 -4.83
C ALA A 125 -8.25 16.81 -4.13
N TYR A 126 -8.11 15.68 -3.45
CA TYR A 126 -6.85 15.23 -2.86
C TYR A 126 -6.29 14.04 -3.66
N PHE A 127 -5.05 14.15 -4.10
CA PHE A 127 -4.35 13.13 -4.85
C PHE A 127 -3.13 12.62 -4.06
N ASP A 128 -3.08 11.31 -3.86
CA ASP A 128 -1.96 10.58 -3.26
C ASP A 128 -1.49 9.44 -4.18
N PRO A 129 -0.98 9.73 -5.40
CA PRO A 129 -0.59 8.67 -6.33
C PRO A 129 0.64 7.90 -5.83
N PRO A 130 0.88 6.65 -6.24
CA PRO A 130 2.09 5.95 -5.79
C PRO A 130 3.35 6.59 -6.38
N TYR A 131 4.32 6.95 -5.52
CA TYR A 131 5.57 7.61 -5.91
C TYR A 131 6.75 6.64 -5.80
N GLY A 132 6.89 5.76 -6.80
CA GLY A 132 7.89 4.68 -6.76
C GLY A 132 9.27 5.14 -6.27
N SER A 133 9.92 4.37 -5.41
CA SER A 133 11.16 4.78 -4.72
C SER A 133 12.28 5.25 -5.65
N ASN A 134 12.97 6.33 -5.27
CA ASN A 134 14.12 6.91 -5.98
C ASN A 134 15.48 6.28 -5.62
N ASN A 135 15.53 5.00 -5.27
CA ASN A 135 16.79 4.37 -4.85
C ASN A 135 17.70 4.09 -6.07
N GLU A 136 18.57 5.04 -6.42
CA GLU A 136 19.51 4.95 -7.56
C GLU A 136 20.58 3.85 -7.38
N LYS A 137 20.89 3.50 -6.13
CA LYS A 137 21.98 2.56 -5.78
C LYS A 137 21.60 1.07 -5.89
N MET A 138 20.35 0.73 -6.21
CA MET A 138 19.93 -0.66 -6.44
C MET A 138 19.41 -0.84 -7.87
N PRO A 139 19.94 -1.82 -8.64
CA PRO A 139 19.28 -2.24 -9.86
C PRO A 139 17.85 -2.68 -9.51
N PRO A 140 16.88 -2.41 -10.39
CA PRO A 140 15.47 -2.41 -10.03
C PRO A 140 14.93 -3.81 -9.70
N SER A 141 15.07 -4.26 -8.47
CA SER A 141 14.09 -5.14 -7.85
C SER A 141 12.87 -4.30 -7.47
N ARG A 142 12.16 -3.75 -8.46
CA ARG A 142 11.12 -2.72 -8.30
C ARG A 142 9.83 -3.32 -7.78
N VAL A 143 9.81 -3.68 -6.51
CA VAL A 143 8.54 -3.92 -5.83
C VAL A 143 7.64 -2.68 -6.02
N ARG A 144 6.63 -2.81 -6.87
CA ARG A 144 5.65 -1.75 -7.17
C ARG A 144 4.62 -1.63 -6.06
N TYR A 145 3.90 -0.50 -6.03
CA TYR A 145 2.91 -0.22 -4.99
C TYR A 145 1.90 -1.37 -4.80
N ALA A 146 1.37 -1.91 -5.91
CA ALA A 146 0.45 -3.04 -5.90
C ALA A 146 0.99 -4.29 -5.18
N SER A 147 2.31 -4.50 -5.23
CA SER A 147 2.95 -5.62 -4.53
C SER A 147 2.92 -5.48 -3.02
N TYR A 148 2.92 -4.27 -2.45
CA TYR A 148 2.88 -4.10 -0.98
C TYR A 148 1.56 -4.59 -0.38
N TYR A 149 0.46 -4.48 -1.14
CA TYR A 149 -0.92 -4.78 -0.74
C TYR A 149 -1.48 -6.07 -1.36
N HIS A 150 -0.62 -6.90 -1.94
CA HIS A 150 -1.06 -8.09 -2.69
C HIS A 150 -1.89 -9.07 -1.83
N VAL A 151 -1.52 -9.29 -0.57
CA VAL A 151 -2.26 -10.19 0.33
C VAL A 151 -3.62 -9.61 0.68
N TRP A 152 -3.68 -8.31 0.96
CA TRP A 152 -4.94 -7.62 1.23
C TRP A 152 -5.90 -7.73 0.05
N THR A 153 -5.39 -7.54 -1.17
CA THR A 153 -6.16 -7.77 -2.40
C THR A 153 -6.74 -9.19 -2.44
N THR A 154 -5.95 -10.21 -2.09
CA THR A 154 -6.42 -11.60 -2.07
C THR A 154 -7.45 -11.85 -0.97
N ILE A 155 -7.31 -11.25 0.21
CA ILE A 155 -8.28 -11.38 1.31
C ILE A 155 -9.63 -10.76 0.91
N ILE A 156 -9.59 -9.57 0.31
CA ILE A 156 -10.78 -8.86 -0.15
C ILE A 156 -11.47 -9.61 -1.28
N LYS A 157 -10.73 -9.95 -2.35
CA LYS A 157 -11.28 -10.65 -3.53
C LYS A 157 -11.62 -12.12 -3.27
N ASN A 158 -10.96 -12.75 -2.30
CA ASN A 158 -11.05 -14.18 -2.02
C ASN A 158 -10.77 -15.09 -3.24
N ASP A 159 -9.88 -14.66 -4.14
CA ASP A 159 -9.74 -15.17 -5.52
C ASP A 159 -8.55 -16.12 -5.75
N LYS A 160 -7.97 -16.70 -4.69
CA LYS A 160 -6.94 -17.78 -4.69
C LYS A 160 -5.99 -17.75 -5.91
N PRO A 161 -5.27 -16.65 -6.14
CA PRO A 161 -4.51 -16.44 -7.37
C PRO A 161 -3.25 -17.31 -7.43
N PRO A 162 -2.68 -17.53 -8.63
CA PRO A 162 -1.32 -18.05 -8.76
C PRO A 162 -0.30 -17.16 -8.02
N LEU A 163 0.63 -17.80 -7.32
CA LEU A 163 1.60 -17.13 -6.46
C LEU A 163 3.04 -17.30 -6.97
N PHE A 164 3.90 -16.31 -6.69
CA PHE A 164 5.31 -16.33 -7.08
C PHE A 164 6.25 -15.73 -6.02
N GLY A 165 7.53 -16.10 -6.12
CA GLY A 165 8.60 -15.57 -5.28
C GLY A 165 8.60 -16.10 -3.83
N LYS A 166 9.59 -15.68 -3.05
CA LYS A 166 9.82 -16.21 -1.67
C LYS A 166 8.71 -15.87 -0.68
N VAL A 167 7.98 -14.78 -0.92
CA VAL A 167 6.91 -14.27 -0.05
C VAL A 167 5.51 -14.61 -0.58
N MET A 168 5.43 -15.41 -1.65
CA MET A 168 4.19 -15.85 -2.28
C MET A 168 3.30 -14.66 -2.69
N ARG A 169 3.86 -13.74 -3.51
CA ARG A 169 3.11 -12.63 -4.09
C ARG A 169 2.13 -13.11 -5.14
N ARG A 170 1.01 -12.41 -5.34
CA ARG A 170 0.11 -12.67 -6.48
C ARG A 170 0.82 -12.41 -7.81
N GLN A 171 0.74 -13.33 -8.77
CA GLN A 171 1.43 -13.21 -10.06
C GLN A 171 1.04 -11.94 -10.85
N ASP A 172 -0.21 -11.50 -10.72
CA ASP A 172 -0.74 -10.29 -11.34
C ASP A 172 -0.17 -8.98 -10.75
N THR A 173 0.50 -9.04 -9.60
CA THR A 173 1.21 -7.91 -8.99
C THR A 173 2.68 -7.82 -9.38
N SER A 174 3.13 -8.68 -10.30
CA SER A 174 4.49 -8.61 -10.83
C SER A 174 4.71 -7.32 -11.62
N ASP A 175 5.95 -6.83 -11.61
CA ASP A 175 6.32 -5.54 -12.17
C ASP A 175 6.07 -5.45 -13.69
N VAL A 176 5.96 -6.60 -14.38
CA VAL A 176 5.64 -6.71 -15.81
C VAL A 176 4.14 -6.50 -16.09
N VAL A 177 3.28 -6.69 -15.09
CA VAL A 177 1.82 -6.74 -15.24
C VAL A 177 1.13 -5.54 -14.60
N ALA A 178 1.53 -5.13 -13.39
CA ALA A 178 0.88 -4.07 -12.61
C ALA A 178 1.75 -2.82 -12.49
N ALA A 179 2.21 -2.28 -13.62
CA ALA A 179 2.97 -1.03 -13.63
C ALA A 179 2.02 0.18 -13.54
N SER A 180 2.29 1.08 -12.59
CA SER A 180 1.66 2.41 -12.53
C SER A 180 2.55 3.44 -13.22
N VAL A 181 1.94 4.28 -14.05
CA VAL A 181 2.64 5.41 -14.72
C VAL A 181 3.25 6.40 -13.72
N PHE A 182 2.68 6.50 -12.51
CA PHE A 182 3.17 7.36 -11.43
C PHE A 182 4.44 6.80 -10.76
N GLU A 183 4.70 5.50 -10.92
CA GLU A 183 5.91 4.84 -10.42
C GLU A 183 7.00 4.74 -11.48
N GLU A 184 6.76 5.26 -12.70
CA GLU A 184 7.70 5.09 -13.79
C GLU A 184 8.98 5.91 -13.64
N PHE A 185 10.08 5.25 -13.99
CA PHE A 185 11.42 5.80 -13.84
C PHE A 185 12.06 6.26 -15.12
N ARG A 186 11.51 5.79 -16.23
CA ARG A 186 12.04 6.12 -17.53
C ARG A 186 11.71 7.58 -17.79
N LYS A 187 12.67 8.24 -18.41
CA LYS A 187 12.44 9.52 -19.04
C LYS A 187 11.89 9.25 -20.44
N ASP A 188 11.09 10.17 -20.93
CA ASP A 188 10.71 10.19 -22.33
C ASP A 188 11.83 10.76 -23.22
N GLU A 189 11.52 10.94 -24.50
CA GLU A 189 12.42 11.48 -25.53
C GLU A 189 12.89 12.91 -25.21
N ASP A 190 12.10 13.68 -24.45
CA ASP A 190 12.41 15.05 -24.03
C ASP A 190 13.24 15.10 -22.73
N GLY A 191 13.58 13.95 -22.15
CA GLY A 191 14.33 13.86 -20.90
C GLY A 191 13.49 14.11 -19.63
N GLN A 192 12.16 14.17 -19.74
CA GLN A 192 11.25 14.33 -18.60
C GLN A 192 10.80 12.98 -18.04
N PHE A 193 10.67 12.88 -16.72
CA PHE A 193 10.15 11.65 -16.11
C PHE A 193 8.69 11.42 -16.50
N ILE A 194 8.36 10.20 -16.94
CA ILE A 194 6.98 9.80 -17.28
C ILE A 194 6.03 10.04 -16.09
N ALA A 195 6.50 9.80 -14.86
CA ALA A 195 5.72 10.07 -13.65
C ALA A 195 5.34 11.55 -13.48
N VAL A 196 6.24 12.49 -13.85
CA VAL A 196 5.95 13.93 -13.79
C VAL A 196 4.88 14.30 -14.81
N LYS A 197 4.97 13.77 -16.04
CA LYS A 197 3.91 13.94 -17.06
C LYS A 197 2.58 13.33 -16.64
N ALA A 198 2.59 12.22 -15.90
CA ALA A 198 1.37 11.62 -15.35
C ALA A 198 0.72 12.53 -14.29
N ILE A 199 1.51 13.16 -13.42
CA ILE A 199 1.03 14.13 -12.43
C ILE A 199 0.49 15.39 -13.12
N ASP A 200 1.20 15.91 -14.13
CA ASP A 200 0.76 17.03 -14.96
C ASP A 200 -0.61 16.75 -15.58
N LYS A 201 -0.78 15.58 -16.19
CA LYS A 201 -2.05 15.15 -16.77
C LYS A 201 -3.16 14.98 -15.72
N LEU A 202 -2.83 14.45 -14.53
CA LEU A 202 -3.78 14.25 -13.44
C LEU A 202 -4.32 15.59 -12.94
N ILE A 203 -3.44 16.53 -12.65
CA ILE A 203 -3.83 17.87 -12.19
C ILE A 203 -4.61 18.60 -13.28
N ALA A 204 -4.15 18.56 -14.53
CA ALA A 204 -4.85 19.18 -15.66
C ALA A 204 -6.31 18.69 -15.77
N GLY A 205 -6.51 17.37 -15.70
CA GLY A 205 -7.80 16.71 -15.85
C GLY A 205 -8.70 16.72 -14.60
N ALA A 206 -8.25 17.30 -13.48
CA ALA A 206 -9.06 17.40 -12.27
C ALA A 206 -10.08 18.55 -12.40
N ASN A 207 -11.38 18.24 -12.36
CA ASN A 207 -12.45 19.23 -12.31
C ASN A 207 -12.76 19.62 -10.85
N ALA A 208 -11.81 20.31 -10.23
CA ALA A 208 -11.94 20.85 -8.87
C ALA A 208 -11.31 22.23 -8.73
N HIS A 209 -11.92 23.06 -7.89
CA HIS A 209 -11.42 24.43 -7.64
C HIS A 209 -10.13 24.41 -6.82
N TYR A 210 -10.06 23.55 -5.80
CA TYR A 210 -8.85 23.30 -5.03
C TYR A 210 -8.31 21.89 -5.28
N VAL A 211 -7.00 21.78 -5.44
CA VAL A 211 -6.32 20.48 -5.57
C VAL A 211 -5.19 20.40 -4.55
N ALA A 212 -5.18 19.32 -3.77
CA ALA A 212 -4.06 18.97 -2.90
C ALA A 212 -3.33 17.75 -3.46
N LEU A 213 -2.01 17.85 -3.63
CA LEU A 213 -1.15 16.75 -4.04
C LEU A 213 -0.22 16.38 -2.88
N SER A 214 -0.34 15.15 -2.39
CA SER A 214 0.65 14.52 -1.53
C SER A 214 1.85 14.10 -2.39
N TYR A 215 3.08 14.19 -1.87
CA TYR A 215 4.28 13.65 -2.52
C TYR A 215 5.44 13.50 -1.52
N SER A 216 6.13 12.36 -1.57
CA SER A 216 7.28 12.08 -0.71
C SER A 216 8.59 12.64 -1.30
N SER A 217 9.48 13.14 -0.44
CA SER A 217 10.85 13.55 -0.82
C SER A 217 11.67 12.38 -1.41
N GLY A 218 11.27 11.13 -1.12
CA GLY A 218 11.86 9.93 -1.69
C GLY A 218 11.29 9.54 -3.07
N GLY A 219 10.35 10.31 -3.60
CA GLY A 219 9.80 10.16 -4.93
C GLY A 219 10.76 10.62 -6.03
N ARG A 220 10.36 10.42 -7.29
CA ARG A 220 11.22 10.64 -8.46
C ARG A 220 11.17 12.04 -9.04
N ALA A 221 10.03 12.71 -8.88
CA ALA A 221 9.88 14.09 -9.31
C ALA A 221 10.67 15.00 -8.38
N THR A 222 11.49 15.89 -8.94
CA THR A 222 12.16 16.90 -8.12
C THR A 222 11.14 17.92 -7.62
N ALA A 223 11.45 18.60 -6.51
CA ALA A 223 10.61 19.69 -6.00
C ALA A 223 10.38 20.79 -7.06
N GLU A 224 11.39 21.10 -7.86
CA GLU A 224 11.30 22.05 -8.98
C GLU A 224 10.33 21.57 -10.06
N GLN A 225 10.46 20.32 -10.53
CA GLN A 225 9.54 19.74 -11.51
C GLN A 225 8.09 19.71 -11.03
N LEU A 226 7.87 19.38 -9.76
CA LEU A 226 6.54 19.42 -9.16
C LEU A 226 6.01 20.84 -9.08
N ASN A 227 6.83 21.80 -8.66
CA ASN A 227 6.43 23.21 -8.59
C ASN A 227 6.06 23.76 -9.98
N ASP A 228 6.82 23.43 -11.02
CA ASP A 228 6.52 23.83 -12.40
C ASP A 228 5.18 23.25 -12.87
N VAL A 229 4.93 21.97 -12.60
CA VAL A 229 3.65 21.34 -12.92
C VAL A 229 2.50 21.98 -12.15
N LEU A 230 2.66 22.23 -10.85
CA LEU A 230 1.62 22.79 -10.00
C LEU A 230 1.28 24.23 -10.40
N THR A 231 2.30 25.06 -10.63
CA THR A 231 2.12 26.48 -11.00
C THR A 231 1.62 26.67 -12.43
N LYS A 232 1.86 25.70 -13.32
CA LYS A 232 1.27 25.66 -14.66
C LYS A 232 -0.26 25.54 -14.64
N HIS A 233 -0.84 24.86 -13.65
CA HIS A 233 -2.28 24.57 -13.58
C HIS A 233 -3.05 25.41 -12.56
N GLY A 234 -2.39 26.33 -11.87
CA GLY A 234 -3.03 27.13 -10.85
C GLY A 234 -2.03 27.89 -9.98
N LYS A 235 -2.56 28.54 -8.95
CA LYS A 235 -1.75 29.25 -7.97
C LYS A 235 -1.44 28.34 -6.79
N LEU A 236 -0.15 28.11 -6.52
CA LEU A 236 0.27 27.44 -5.28
C LEU A 236 -0.08 28.32 -4.07
N ILE A 237 -1.03 27.85 -3.26
CA ILE A 237 -1.49 28.56 -2.06
C ILE A 237 -0.62 28.19 -0.85
N LYS A 238 -0.30 26.90 -0.71
CA LYS A 238 0.38 26.41 0.49
C LYS A 238 1.17 25.13 0.20
N THR A 239 2.33 25.02 0.81
CA THR A 239 3.06 23.76 0.95
C THR A 239 3.11 23.41 2.43
N ILE A 240 2.64 22.22 2.78
CA ILE A 240 2.76 21.66 4.13
C ILE A 240 3.86 20.62 4.09
N GLU A 241 4.87 20.80 4.93
CA GLU A 241 5.93 19.82 5.14
C GLU A 241 5.64 19.04 6.42
N MET A 242 5.74 17.71 6.33
CA MET A 242 5.53 16.81 7.45
C MET A 242 6.77 15.96 7.67
N ASP A 243 7.33 16.05 8.87
CA ASP A 243 8.43 15.19 9.30
C ASP A 243 7.91 13.76 9.46
N TYR A 244 8.49 12.81 8.72
CA TYR A 244 8.20 11.41 8.93
C TYR A 244 8.84 10.95 10.25
N LYS A 245 8.03 10.67 11.29
CA LYS A 245 8.51 9.99 12.48
C LYS A 245 9.10 8.64 12.05
N ARG A 246 10.40 8.44 12.28
CA ARG A 246 11.11 7.17 12.04
C ARG A 246 10.30 6.01 12.61
N ASN A 247 9.61 5.26 11.75
CA ASN A 247 9.21 3.91 12.09
C ASN A 247 10.49 3.10 12.32
N VAL A 248 10.45 2.20 13.32
CA VAL A 248 11.48 1.36 13.97
C VAL A 248 12.63 0.77 13.09
N MET A 249 12.60 0.96 11.78
CA MET A 249 13.60 0.53 10.81
C MET A 249 14.98 1.23 10.90
N ALA A 250 15.10 2.37 11.58
CA ALA A 250 16.40 3.06 11.70
C ALA A 250 17.38 2.38 12.66
N ASP A 251 16.88 1.55 13.58
CA ASP A 251 17.69 0.96 14.66
C ASP A 251 18.23 -0.44 14.34
N MET A 252 17.81 -1.05 13.22
CA MET A 252 18.35 -2.33 12.76
C MET A 252 19.52 -2.14 11.78
N LYS A 253 20.63 -1.57 12.26
CA LYS A 253 21.92 -1.61 11.56
C LYS A 253 22.62 -2.94 11.83
N TRP A 254 22.60 -3.84 10.85
CA TRP A 254 23.55 -4.96 10.79
C TRP A 254 24.53 -4.69 9.65
N THR A 255 25.82 -4.92 9.93
CA THR A 255 27.03 -4.66 9.13
C THR A 255 27.57 -3.22 9.10
N HIS A 256 28.66 -3.02 9.84
CA HIS A 256 29.59 -1.90 9.75
C HIS A 256 30.35 -1.99 8.43
N GLN A 257 29.90 -1.27 7.40
CA GLN A 257 30.75 -0.60 6.41
C GLN A 257 29.88 0.03 5.31
N TRP A 258 30.24 1.27 4.94
CA TRP A 258 29.72 2.07 3.82
C TRP A 258 28.42 2.84 4.05
N LEU A 259 28.54 4.00 4.70
CA LEU A 259 27.57 5.09 4.62
C LEU A 259 28.33 6.42 4.43
N GLN A 260 28.59 6.76 3.17
CA GLN A 260 28.56 8.16 2.74
C GLN A 260 27.21 8.37 2.03
N ASP A 261 26.51 9.42 2.45
CA ASP A 261 25.24 9.97 1.94
C ASP A 261 23.92 9.33 2.43
N ALA A 262 23.73 9.29 3.75
CA ALA A 262 22.43 9.02 4.38
C ALA A 262 22.09 10.12 5.40
N GLN A 263 21.94 11.37 4.95
CA GLN A 263 21.85 12.52 5.86
C GLN A 263 20.58 13.39 5.81
N GLU A 264 19.56 13.10 5.01
CA GLU A 264 18.26 13.80 5.19
C GLU A 264 17.11 12.82 5.50
N PRO A 265 16.25 13.12 6.50
CA PRO A 265 15.06 12.32 6.76
C PRO A 265 14.08 12.42 5.58
N ASN A 266 13.37 11.33 5.28
CA ASN A 266 12.26 11.38 4.32
C ASN A 266 11.21 12.36 4.84
N LYS A 267 10.78 13.29 3.99
CA LYS A 267 9.76 14.30 4.27
C LYS A 267 8.57 14.06 3.36
N GLU A 268 7.37 14.19 3.91
CA GLU A 268 6.14 14.19 3.10
C GLU A 268 5.69 15.62 2.87
N PHE A 269 5.32 15.94 1.63
CA PHE A 269 4.83 17.25 1.24
C PHE A 269 3.38 17.16 0.80
N ILE A 270 2.57 18.13 1.23
CA ILE A 270 1.24 18.37 0.67
C ILE A 270 1.25 19.74 0.01
N PHE A 271 1.09 19.76 -1.30
CA PHE A 271 0.98 20.98 -2.10
C PHE A 271 -0.49 21.29 -2.34
N LEU A 272 -0.95 22.47 -1.92
CA LEU A 272 -2.29 22.97 -2.17
C LEU A 272 -2.25 24.02 -3.28
N ILE A 273 -2.97 23.76 -4.36
CA ILE A 273 -3.17 24.69 -5.47
C ILE A 273 -4.65 25.10 -5.57
N GLU A 274 -4.85 26.34 -5.98
CA GLU A 274 -6.12 26.85 -6.49
C GLU A 274 -6.03 26.89 -8.02
N LYS A 275 -6.89 26.11 -8.67
CA LYS A 275 -6.94 25.98 -10.13
C LYS A 275 -7.77 27.10 -10.76
#